data_AF-A0A0L0EN80-F1
#
_entry.id   AF-A0A0L0EN80-F1
#
_cell.length_a   1.000
_cell.length_b   1.000
_cell.length_c   1.000
_cell.angle_alpha   90.00
_cell.angle_beta   90.00
_cell.angle_gamma   90.00
#
_symmetry.space_group_name_H-M   'P 1'
#
loop_
_entity.id
_entity.type
_entity.pdbx_description
1 polymer ?
#
loop_
_entity_poly.entity_id
_entity_poly.type
_entity_poly.pdbx_seq_one_letter_code
_entity_poly.pdbx_strand_id
1 'polypeptide(L)'
;IIKGSSVGHSGKTNTLTSPSPFSQSRVIQQAIDNAQVGSDQIGFVELHGTGTVLGDPLEIQGLKRAFRASKQQTPDTPCYLSTVKTNIGHLESAAGIAGVIKTLLAFEHEQVPPLQNFETLNPKISLEKSPFKLATECMPWPGEQRLAGISSFGFAGVNAHVILESPQRLNPERPALDTALPIVLSARTRTALTQRAADLLAYLETDNSVEPLDLSYTLTVGRESMKHRMGFAADSLASLKTQLSNFVSGEAGDWHYSKVGATTEQIEVTHETLDARITGWVQGDVIDWQTSYSDLCPQRISLPAYPFEHKPYWLAAEDEAQPSHLHPLLHRSMPALGEQLFASDFTGNESFLRDHQVQGQAMLPGVCTLEMVHAAMTLSGQLTDSQSLRLSQVSWLRPVTINAQSGPVYLSLKQTDDRVTFELWREANDARQVYASGQAEVTEHSVTTKDIAVLSNPAQSRPLSYINNLAQRV
;
A
#
# COMPACT_ATOMS: atom_id res chain seq x y z
N ILE A 1 20.43 -22.15 9.97
CA ILE A 1 20.26 -23.55 9.49
C ILE A 1 18.83 -23.99 9.82
N ILE A 2 18.10 -24.65 8.91
CA ILE A 2 16.81 -25.28 9.25
C ILE A 2 17.12 -26.68 9.79
N LYS A 3 16.87 -26.90 11.08
CA LYS A 3 17.14 -28.20 11.74
C LYS A 3 15.98 -29.17 11.60
N GLY A 4 14.75 -28.66 11.71
CA GLY A 4 13.55 -29.45 11.60
C GLY A 4 12.35 -28.59 11.24
N SER A 5 11.37 -29.20 10.59
CA SER A 5 10.10 -28.55 10.28
C SER A 5 8.97 -29.56 10.31
N SER A 6 7.75 -29.09 10.51
CA SER A 6 6.55 -29.90 10.41
C SER A 6 5.37 -29.05 9.95
N VAL A 7 4.45 -29.68 9.23
CA VAL A 7 3.16 -29.13 8.84
C VAL A 7 2.07 -30.11 9.25
N GLY A 8 0.91 -29.61 9.69
CA GLY A 8 -0.24 -30.44 10.05
C GLY A 8 -1.55 -29.68 9.93
N HIS A 9 -2.67 -30.34 10.20
CA HIS A 9 -3.99 -29.72 10.11
C HIS A 9 -4.75 -29.82 11.44
N SER A 10 -5.52 -28.79 11.76
CA SER A 10 -6.35 -28.74 12.98
C SER A 10 -7.40 -29.85 13.01
N GLY A 11 -7.88 -30.27 11.84
CA GLY A 11 -8.87 -31.34 11.71
C GLY A 11 -10.25 -30.86 12.12
N LYS A 12 -10.99 -31.69 12.87
CA LYS A 12 -12.32 -31.32 13.36
C LYS A 12 -12.20 -30.37 14.56
N THR A 13 -12.74 -29.16 14.39
CA THR A 13 -12.85 -28.12 15.42
C THR A 13 -14.30 -27.58 15.49
N ASN A 14 -14.58 -26.68 16.44
CA ASN A 14 -15.94 -26.14 16.65
C ASN A 14 -16.44 -25.29 15.47
N THR A 15 -15.55 -24.51 14.87
CA THR A 15 -15.78 -23.75 13.64
C THR A 15 -14.58 -23.92 12.70
N LEU A 16 -14.76 -23.63 11.41
CA LEU A 16 -13.67 -23.68 10.42
C LEU A 16 -12.43 -22.89 10.88
N THR A 17 -12.64 -21.78 11.59
CA THR A 17 -11.60 -20.83 12.03
C THR A 17 -11.09 -21.08 13.45
N SER A 18 -11.66 -22.05 14.17
CA SER A 18 -11.26 -22.33 15.54
C SER A 18 -9.88 -23.00 15.57
N PRO A 19 -8.88 -22.45 16.28
CA PRO A 19 -7.59 -23.10 16.42
C PRO A 19 -7.69 -24.33 17.34
N SER A 20 -6.73 -25.24 17.22
CA SER A 20 -6.64 -26.46 18.05
C SER A 20 -5.29 -26.50 18.76
N PRO A 21 -5.23 -26.27 20.09
CA PRO A 21 -3.98 -26.32 20.85
C PRO A 21 -3.34 -27.71 20.78
N PHE A 22 -4.14 -28.78 20.64
CA PHE A 22 -3.63 -30.13 20.45
C PHE A 22 -2.93 -30.29 19.10
N SER A 23 -3.52 -29.81 18.02
CA SER A 23 -2.92 -29.90 16.69
C SER A 23 -1.68 -29.00 16.57
N GLN A 24 -1.69 -27.81 17.16
CA GLN A 24 -0.50 -26.95 17.27
C GLN A 24 0.60 -27.65 18.05
N SER A 25 0.30 -28.24 19.22
CA SER A 25 1.29 -28.96 20.03
C SER A 25 1.96 -30.11 19.28
N ARG A 26 1.19 -30.83 18.44
CA ARG A 26 1.69 -31.94 17.64
C ARG A 26 2.67 -31.49 16.56
N VAL A 27 2.34 -30.39 15.86
CA VAL A 27 3.22 -29.84 14.82
C VAL A 27 4.50 -29.27 15.44
N ILE A 28 4.40 -28.60 16.60
CA ILE A 28 5.58 -28.10 17.33
C ILE A 28 6.45 -29.27 17.78
N GLN A 29 5.88 -30.29 18.44
CA GLN A 29 6.61 -31.46 18.89
C GLN A 29 7.30 -32.18 17.73
N GLN A 30 6.60 -32.43 16.63
CA GLN A 30 7.17 -33.11 15.48
C GLN A 30 8.32 -32.32 14.85
N ALA A 31 8.25 -30.98 14.82
CA ALA A 31 9.35 -30.15 14.33
C ALA A 31 10.59 -30.21 15.24
N ILE A 32 10.39 -30.27 16.56
CA ILE A 32 11.45 -30.47 17.56
C ILE A 32 12.08 -31.86 17.40
N ASP A 33 11.26 -32.90 17.28
CA ASP A 33 11.72 -34.29 17.07
C ASP A 33 12.50 -34.42 15.75
N ASN A 34 12.00 -33.81 14.67
CA ASN A 34 12.67 -33.77 13.37
C ASN A 34 14.01 -33.03 13.44
N ALA A 35 14.13 -32.02 14.31
CA ALA A 35 15.36 -31.29 14.55
C ALA A 35 16.36 -32.06 15.42
N GLN A 36 15.93 -33.14 16.09
CA GLN A 36 16.73 -33.94 17.01
C GLN A 36 17.34 -33.11 18.15
N VAL A 37 16.58 -32.14 18.67
CA VAL A 37 16.97 -31.27 19.79
C VAL A 37 15.99 -31.38 20.95
N GLY A 38 16.43 -31.02 22.14
CA GLY A 38 15.58 -30.86 23.31
C GLY A 38 14.82 -29.52 23.29
N SER A 39 13.59 -29.50 23.80
CA SER A 39 12.81 -28.26 23.90
C SER A 39 13.41 -27.26 24.91
N ASP A 40 14.19 -27.75 25.86
CA ASP A 40 15.00 -26.97 26.82
C ASP A 40 16.16 -26.23 26.15
N GLN A 41 16.58 -26.64 24.95
CA GLN A 41 17.62 -25.95 24.18
C GLN A 41 17.07 -24.77 23.35
N ILE A 42 15.74 -24.64 23.21
CA ILE A 42 15.10 -23.58 22.43
C ILE A 42 15.02 -22.31 23.27
N GLY A 43 15.80 -21.30 22.89
CA GLY A 43 15.89 -20.02 23.62
C GLY A 43 14.90 -18.96 23.15
N PHE A 44 14.30 -19.13 21.97
CA PHE A 44 13.39 -18.15 21.39
C PHE A 44 12.27 -18.84 20.60
N VAL A 45 11.03 -18.37 20.75
CA VAL A 45 9.92 -18.71 19.85
C VAL A 45 9.31 -17.45 19.27
N GLU A 46 9.39 -17.34 17.96
CA GLU A 46 8.61 -16.40 17.16
C GLU A 46 7.20 -16.97 17.00
N LEU A 47 6.27 -16.43 17.79
CA LEU A 47 4.89 -16.86 17.85
C LEU A 47 4.15 -16.53 16.54
N HIS A 48 3.09 -17.28 16.26
CA HIS A 48 2.08 -16.84 15.31
C HIS A 48 1.43 -15.55 15.82
N GLY A 49 0.99 -15.50 17.08
CA GLY A 49 0.69 -14.29 17.85
C GLY A 49 -0.12 -13.24 17.08
N THR A 50 -1.38 -13.56 16.77
CA THR A 50 -2.26 -12.67 15.98
C THR A 50 -2.92 -11.57 16.79
N GLY A 51 -2.72 -11.55 18.12
CA GLY A 51 -3.34 -10.55 18.99
C GLY A 51 -4.82 -10.85 19.25
N THR A 52 -5.27 -12.09 19.04
CA THR A 52 -6.69 -12.44 19.21
C THR A 52 -6.98 -12.92 20.62
N VAL A 53 -8.13 -12.49 21.17
CA VAL A 53 -8.55 -12.79 22.55
C VAL A 53 -8.59 -14.30 22.85
N LEU A 54 -8.89 -15.14 21.85
CA LEU A 54 -8.97 -16.59 21.98
C LEU A 54 -7.75 -17.32 21.38
N GLY A 55 -7.17 -16.83 20.28
CA GLY A 55 -6.08 -17.52 19.60
C GLY A 55 -4.79 -17.51 20.42
N ASP A 56 -4.40 -16.37 20.99
CA ASP A 56 -3.13 -16.28 21.72
C ASP A 56 -3.11 -17.20 22.96
N PRO A 57 -4.17 -17.28 23.80
CA PRO A 57 -4.21 -18.29 24.87
C PRO A 57 -4.11 -19.72 24.38
N LEU A 58 -4.71 -20.07 23.24
CA LEU A 58 -4.68 -21.43 22.69
C LEU A 58 -3.30 -21.76 22.10
N GLU A 59 -2.64 -20.79 21.47
CA GLU A 59 -1.26 -20.93 21.01
C GLU A 59 -0.31 -21.21 22.18
N ILE A 60 -0.39 -20.43 23.26
CA ILE A 60 0.45 -20.64 24.44
C ILE A 60 0.15 -22.00 25.09
N GLN A 61 -1.10 -22.44 25.12
CA GLN A 61 -1.44 -23.79 25.60
C GLN A 61 -0.83 -24.89 24.72
N GLY A 62 -0.88 -24.75 23.40
CA GLY A 62 -0.25 -25.66 22.45
C GLY A 62 1.26 -25.74 22.65
N LEU A 63 1.90 -24.59 22.83
CA LEU A 63 3.33 -24.48 23.07
C LEU A 63 3.74 -25.12 24.42
N LYS A 64 3.03 -24.82 25.51
CA LYS A 64 3.24 -25.45 26.83
C LYS A 64 3.08 -26.98 26.76
N ARG A 65 2.14 -27.47 25.96
CA ARG A 65 1.91 -28.91 25.79
C ARG A 65 3.07 -29.58 25.05
N ALA A 66 3.58 -28.96 23.98
CA ALA A 66 4.75 -29.48 23.27
C ALA A 66 5.99 -29.51 24.17
N PHE A 67 6.31 -28.40 24.84
CA PHE A 67 7.52 -28.32 25.67
C PHE A 67 7.49 -29.24 26.92
N ARG A 68 6.31 -29.64 27.39
CA ARG A 68 6.17 -30.63 28.48
C ARG A 68 6.32 -32.08 28.03
N ALA A 69 6.12 -32.37 26.74
CA ALA A 69 6.25 -33.72 26.23
C ALA A 69 7.72 -34.16 26.13
N SER A 70 8.67 -33.20 26.04
CA SER A 70 10.08 -33.49 26.23
C SER A 70 10.38 -33.77 27.70
N LYS A 71 10.92 -34.96 28.01
CA LYS A 71 11.22 -35.42 29.39
C LYS A 71 12.50 -34.79 29.96
N GLN A 72 12.77 -33.52 29.68
CA GLN A 72 14.04 -32.86 30.02
C GLN A 72 13.88 -31.79 31.10
N GLN A 73 15.01 -31.46 31.75
CA GLN A 73 15.06 -30.57 32.91
C GLN A 73 14.60 -29.14 32.55
N THR A 74 14.15 -28.40 33.56
CA THR A 74 13.89 -26.97 33.44
C THR A 74 15.18 -26.26 32.99
N PRO A 75 15.17 -25.53 31.87
CA PRO A 75 16.38 -24.88 31.38
C PRO A 75 16.85 -23.76 32.33
N ASP A 76 18.16 -23.54 32.40
CA ASP A 76 18.78 -22.45 33.17
C ASP A 76 18.42 -21.06 32.62
N THR A 77 18.08 -20.98 31.34
CA THR A 77 17.64 -19.75 30.66
C THR A 77 16.21 -19.88 30.15
N PRO A 78 15.40 -18.81 30.24
CA PRO A 78 14.03 -18.85 29.76
C PRO A 78 13.98 -18.91 28.23
N CYS A 79 12.95 -19.55 27.70
CA CYS A 79 12.59 -19.43 26.28
C CYS A 79 11.80 -18.13 26.09
N TYR A 80 12.36 -17.16 25.37
CA TYR A 80 11.68 -15.90 25.10
C TYR A 80 10.60 -16.07 24.03
N LEU A 81 9.50 -15.33 24.19
CA LEU A 81 8.38 -15.29 23.26
C LEU A 81 8.23 -13.88 22.69
N SER A 82 8.14 -13.77 21.37
CA SER A 82 7.89 -12.51 20.66
C SER A 82 7.13 -12.78 19.35
N THR A 83 6.64 -11.72 18.69
CA THR A 83 6.05 -11.81 17.34
C THR A 83 6.26 -10.50 16.58
N VAL A 84 6.69 -10.59 15.32
CA VAL A 84 6.91 -9.48 14.40
C VAL A 84 5.60 -8.75 14.06
N LYS A 85 4.45 -9.40 14.27
CA LYS A 85 3.13 -8.82 13.95
C LYS A 85 2.83 -7.57 14.77
N THR A 86 3.44 -7.43 15.95
CA THR A 86 3.35 -6.20 16.74
C THR A 86 4.00 -4.99 16.07
N ASN A 87 4.95 -5.21 15.16
CA ASN A 87 5.68 -4.16 14.44
C ASN A 87 5.05 -3.82 13.08
N ILE A 88 4.64 -4.85 12.32
CA ILE A 88 4.28 -4.72 10.89
C ILE A 88 2.90 -5.29 10.54
N GLY A 89 2.11 -5.69 11.55
CA GLY A 89 0.80 -6.29 11.34
C GLY A 89 0.86 -7.73 10.80
N HIS A 90 -0.30 -8.28 10.45
CA HIS A 90 -0.42 -9.62 9.92
C HIS A 90 -0.27 -9.63 8.40
N LEU A 91 0.91 -10.01 7.88
CA LEU A 91 1.20 -10.05 6.44
C LEU A 91 0.61 -11.26 5.70
N GLU A 92 -0.51 -11.79 6.17
CA GLU A 92 -1.17 -13.00 5.63
C GLU A 92 -0.18 -14.12 5.21
N SER A 93 -0.10 -14.39 3.91
CA SER A 93 0.79 -15.40 3.30
C SER A 93 2.28 -15.17 3.58
N ALA A 94 2.69 -13.92 3.81
CA ALA A 94 4.07 -13.55 4.13
C ALA A 94 4.37 -13.55 5.65
N ALA A 95 3.39 -13.86 6.51
CA ALA A 95 3.59 -13.84 7.96
C ALA A 95 4.68 -14.82 8.44
N GLY A 96 4.78 -16.00 7.81
CA GLY A 96 5.78 -17.00 8.18
C GLY A 96 7.21 -16.56 7.85
N ILE A 97 7.44 -16.05 6.62
CA ILE A 97 8.77 -15.59 6.21
C ILE A 97 9.20 -14.34 6.97
N ALA A 98 8.27 -13.45 7.33
CA ALA A 98 8.58 -12.30 8.20
C ALA A 98 9.10 -12.74 9.58
N GLY A 99 8.50 -13.77 10.17
CA GLY A 99 8.99 -14.36 11.41
C GLY A 99 10.39 -14.97 11.26
N VAL A 100 10.63 -15.71 10.18
CA VAL A 100 11.96 -16.27 9.87
C VAL A 100 13.01 -15.16 9.71
N ILE A 101 12.71 -14.08 8.97
CA ILE A 101 13.64 -12.95 8.78
C ILE A 101 13.97 -12.31 10.14
N LYS A 102 12.98 -12.04 10.98
CA LYS A 102 13.20 -11.50 12.33
C LYS A 102 14.10 -12.43 13.15
N THR A 103 13.88 -13.74 13.10
CA THR A 103 14.72 -14.72 13.81
C THR A 103 16.16 -14.75 13.28
N LEU A 104 16.37 -14.62 11.97
CA LEU A 104 17.73 -14.55 11.40
C LEU A 104 18.46 -13.29 11.86
N LEU A 105 17.78 -12.14 11.88
CA LEU A 105 18.34 -10.89 12.43
C LEU A 105 18.60 -11.02 13.94
N ALA A 106 17.74 -11.73 14.68
CA ALA A 106 17.97 -12.03 16.09
C ALA A 106 19.24 -12.87 16.33
N PHE A 107 19.56 -13.81 15.43
CA PHE A 107 20.84 -14.53 15.48
C PHE A 107 22.04 -13.64 15.18
N GLU A 108 21.93 -12.77 14.17
CA GLU A 108 23.00 -11.86 13.75
C GLU A 108 23.37 -10.85 14.84
N HIS A 109 22.36 -10.25 15.47
CA HIS A 109 22.51 -9.27 16.54
C HIS A 109 22.61 -9.88 17.93
N GLU A 110 22.50 -11.21 18.05
CA GLU A 110 22.61 -11.95 19.31
C GLU A 110 21.63 -11.46 20.38
N GLN A 111 20.41 -11.12 19.95
CA GLN A 111 19.37 -10.49 20.76
C GLN A 111 17.98 -10.98 20.37
N VAL A 112 17.07 -11.10 21.33
CA VAL A 112 15.64 -11.34 21.07
C VAL A 112 14.89 -9.99 21.10
N PRO A 113 14.33 -9.53 19.96
CA PRO A 113 13.62 -8.27 19.90
C PRO A 113 12.31 -8.28 20.71
N PRO A 114 11.95 -7.16 21.36
CA PRO A 114 10.74 -7.08 22.17
C PRO A 114 9.47 -7.11 21.34
N LEU A 115 8.37 -7.47 22.00
CA LEU A 115 7.02 -7.14 21.55
C LEU A 115 6.84 -5.62 21.56
N GLN A 116 6.38 -5.05 20.45
CA GLN A 116 5.95 -3.66 20.41
C GLN A 116 4.51 -3.52 20.87
N ASN A 117 4.14 -2.33 21.38
CA ASN A 117 2.77 -2.03 21.81
C ASN A 117 2.23 -3.02 22.87
N PHE A 118 3.10 -3.55 23.73
CA PHE A 118 2.74 -4.49 24.79
C PHE A 118 2.78 -3.81 26.16
N GLU A 119 1.66 -3.82 26.88
CA GLU A 119 1.55 -3.28 28.24
C GLU A 119 1.10 -4.34 29.25
N THR A 120 -0.05 -4.96 28.98
CA THR A 120 -0.68 -5.93 29.89
C THR A 120 -0.90 -7.26 29.17
N LEU A 121 -0.44 -8.35 29.79
CA LEU A 121 -0.69 -9.69 29.27
C LEU A 121 -2.19 -10.02 29.33
N ASN A 122 -2.70 -10.63 28.26
CA ASN A 122 -4.06 -11.17 28.24
C ASN A 122 -4.29 -12.09 29.47
N PRO A 123 -5.29 -11.81 30.33
CA PRO A 123 -5.49 -12.53 31.60
C PRO A 123 -5.84 -14.02 31.43
N LYS A 124 -6.20 -14.45 30.20
CA LYS A 124 -6.40 -15.86 29.85
C LYS A 124 -5.09 -16.63 29.62
N ILE A 125 -3.96 -15.92 29.58
CA ILE A 125 -2.62 -16.49 29.39
C ILE A 125 -1.92 -16.59 30.74
N SER A 126 -1.49 -17.80 31.10
CA SER A 126 -0.62 -18.03 32.27
C SER A 126 0.69 -18.67 31.82
N LEU A 127 1.79 -17.95 32.04
CA LEU A 127 3.16 -18.42 31.78
C LEU A 127 3.78 -19.14 32.99
N GLU A 128 3.07 -19.19 34.12
CA GLU A 128 3.53 -19.92 35.29
C GLU A 128 3.75 -21.40 34.97
N LYS A 129 4.76 -22.00 35.64
CA LYS A 129 5.14 -23.40 35.49
C LYS A 129 5.38 -23.76 34.01
N SER A 130 6.09 -22.87 33.31
CA SER A 130 6.57 -23.03 31.94
C SER A 130 7.93 -22.34 31.79
N PRO A 131 8.74 -22.71 30.79
CA PRO A 131 10.03 -22.05 30.53
C PRO A 131 9.87 -20.68 29.86
N PHE A 132 8.63 -20.25 29.57
CA PHE A 132 8.39 -19.09 28.71
C PHE A 132 8.40 -17.76 29.46
N LYS A 133 9.03 -16.76 28.83
CA LYS A 133 8.90 -15.35 29.20
C LYS A 133 8.63 -14.52 27.95
N LEU A 134 7.82 -13.47 28.07
CA LEU A 134 7.63 -12.52 26.97
C LEU A 134 8.86 -11.62 26.89
N ALA A 135 9.35 -11.36 25.67
CA ALA A 135 10.35 -10.34 25.45
C ALA A 135 9.66 -8.96 25.47
N THR A 136 9.68 -8.29 26.62
CA THR A 136 9.10 -6.94 26.78
C THR A 136 10.12 -5.82 26.58
N GLU A 137 11.41 -6.19 26.59
CA GLU A 137 12.55 -5.35 26.22
C GLU A 137 13.50 -6.18 25.31
N CYS A 138 14.51 -5.55 24.73
CA CYS A 138 15.47 -6.26 23.89
C CYS A 138 16.36 -7.15 24.78
N MET A 139 16.19 -8.47 24.67
CA MET A 139 16.89 -9.40 25.54
C MET A 139 18.21 -9.82 24.91
N PRO A 140 19.35 -9.75 25.63
CA PRO A 140 20.58 -10.35 25.14
C PRO A 140 20.39 -11.86 25.00
N TRP A 141 20.91 -12.41 23.91
CA TRP A 141 20.84 -13.83 23.61
C TRP A 141 22.23 -14.37 23.32
N PRO A 142 23.12 -14.47 24.32
CA PRO A 142 24.47 -14.99 24.13
C PRO A 142 24.45 -16.51 23.92
N GLY A 143 25.46 -17.05 23.24
CA GLY A 143 25.65 -18.49 23.05
C GLY A 143 26.19 -18.83 21.67
N GLU A 144 27.03 -19.87 21.60
CA GLU A 144 27.62 -20.32 20.33
C GLU A 144 26.60 -20.96 19.38
N GLN A 145 25.55 -21.58 19.95
CA GLN A 145 24.46 -22.21 19.21
C GLN A 145 23.12 -21.76 19.79
N ARG A 146 22.34 -21.06 18.97
CA ARG A 146 21.02 -20.53 19.32
C ARG A 146 19.96 -21.28 18.55
N LEU A 147 18.97 -21.81 19.24
CA LEU A 147 17.82 -22.49 18.63
C LEU A 147 16.55 -21.65 18.79
N ALA A 148 15.84 -21.47 17.68
CA ALA A 148 14.57 -20.76 17.62
C ALA A 148 13.46 -21.63 17.04
N GLY A 149 12.25 -21.54 17.60
CA GLY A 149 11.02 -22.03 16.98
C GLY A 149 10.25 -20.90 16.27
N ILE A 150 9.64 -21.18 15.13
CA ILE A 150 8.79 -20.22 14.40
C ILE A 150 7.45 -20.87 14.10
N SER A 151 6.37 -20.28 14.58
CA SER A 151 4.99 -20.76 14.40
C SER A 151 4.21 -19.95 13.36
N SER A 152 3.47 -20.64 12.48
CA SER A 152 2.50 -20.01 11.58
C SER A 152 1.26 -20.87 11.42
N PHE A 153 0.08 -20.31 11.73
CA PHE A 153 -1.18 -21.05 11.76
C PHE A 153 -2.21 -20.40 10.83
N GLY A 154 -2.56 -21.08 9.74
CA GLY A 154 -3.56 -20.63 8.79
C GLY A 154 -4.97 -20.76 9.36
N PHE A 155 -5.82 -19.78 9.08
CA PHE A 155 -7.19 -19.72 9.60
C PHE A 155 -8.03 -20.97 9.23
N ALA A 156 -7.76 -21.61 8.09
CA ALA A 156 -8.44 -22.82 7.64
C ALA A 156 -7.98 -24.10 8.38
N GLY A 157 -6.97 -23.99 9.24
CA GLY A 157 -6.50 -25.08 10.11
C GLY A 157 -5.12 -25.65 9.77
N VAL A 158 -4.47 -25.24 8.68
CA VAL A 158 -3.09 -25.66 8.37
C VAL A 158 -2.13 -24.99 9.34
N ASN A 159 -1.34 -25.77 10.08
CA ASN A 159 -0.37 -25.30 11.05
C ASN A 159 1.04 -25.68 10.58
N ALA A 160 2.00 -24.78 10.71
CA ALA A 160 3.42 -25.04 10.43
C ALA A 160 4.28 -24.59 11.62
N HIS A 161 5.35 -25.34 11.87
CA HIS A 161 6.40 -24.96 12.82
C HIS A 161 7.77 -25.33 12.26
N VAL A 162 8.76 -24.45 12.44
CA VAL A 162 10.15 -24.64 11.98
C VAL A 162 11.10 -24.37 13.13
N ILE A 163 12.13 -25.22 13.27
CA ILE A 163 13.26 -25.04 14.18
C ILE A 163 14.47 -24.56 13.39
N LEU A 164 14.98 -23.38 13.77
CA LEU A 164 16.20 -22.80 13.21
C LEU A 164 17.34 -22.84 14.22
N GLU A 165 18.55 -23.05 13.71
CA GLU A 165 19.80 -22.94 14.46
C GLU A 165 20.67 -21.82 13.87
N SER A 166 21.27 -20.98 14.72
CA SER A 166 22.25 -19.99 14.28
C SER A 166 23.45 -20.68 13.63
N PRO A 167 23.95 -20.19 12.48
CA PRO A 167 25.18 -20.73 11.91
C PRO A 167 26.37 -20.45 12.84
N GLN A 168 27.39 -21.31 12.80
CA GLN A 168 28.68 -21.00 13.40
C GLN A 168 29.27 -19.77 12.69
N ARG A 169 29.72 -18.76 13.46
CA ARG A 169 30.49 -17.65 12.90
C ARG A 169 31.87 -18.19 12.50
N LEU A 170 32.08 -18.38 11.21
CA LEU A 170 33.42 -18.66 10.68
C LEU A 170 34.19 -17.35 10.71
N ASN A 171 35.33 -17.33 11.41
CA ASN A 171 36.28 -16.23 11.34
C ASN A 171 37.50 -16.73 10.55
N PRO A 172 37.45 -16.74 9.20
CA PRO A 172 38.55 -17.27 8.41
C PRO A 172 39.81 -16.46 8.70
N GLU A 173 40.97 -17.12 8.76
CA GLU A 173 42.25 -16.42 8.73
C GLU A 173 42.34 -15.66 7.41
N ARG A 174 42.50 -14.33 7.51
CA ARG A 174 42.52 -13.45 6.35
C ARG A 174 43.97 -13.17 5.97
N PRO A 175 44.45 -13.62 4.79
CA PRO A 175 45.77 -13.23 4.33
C PRO A 175 45.79 -11.72 4.09
N ALA A 176 46.94 -11.08 4.31
CA ALA A 176 47.14 -9.69 3.93
C ALA A 176 46.96 -9.55 2.42
N LEU A 177 46.17 -8.56 2.00
CA LEU A 177 46.00 -8.24 0.58
C LEU A 177 47.22 -7.44 0.12
N ASP A 178 48.14 -8.10 -0.60
CA ASP A 178 49.30 -7.44 -1.22
C ASP A 178 49.01 -6.91 -2.63
N THR A 179 47.78 -7.10 -3.12
CA THR A 179 47.38 -6.77 -4.50
C THR A 179 46.02 -6.08 -4.55
N ALA A 180 45.85 -5.20 -5.54
CA ALA A 180 44.56 -4.56 -5.81
C ALA A 180 43.48 -5.60 -6.19
N LEU A 181 42.24 -5.30 -5.83
CA LEU A 181 41.07 -6.14 -6.06
C LEU A 181 40.15 -5.52 -7.12
N PRO A 182 39.46 -6.33 -7.94
CA PRO A 182 38.47 -5.83 -8.89
C PRO A 182 37.22 -5.36 -8.16
N ILE A 183 36.82 -4.11 -8.42
CA ILE A 183 35.53 -3.57 -8.00
C ILE A 183 34.70 -3.35 -9.26
N VAL A 184 33.56 -4.04 -9.35
CA VAL A 184 32.70 -4.00 -10.54
C VAL A 184 31.25 -3.71 -10.15
N LEU A 185 30.61 -2.81 -10.89
CA LEU A 185 29.20 -2.46 -10.73
C LEU A 185 28.52 -2.47 -12.10
N SER A 186 27.29 -2.97 -12.14
CA SER A 186 26.48 -2.90 -13.35
C SER A 186 25.03 -2.53 -13.08
N ALA A 187 24.38 -1.93 -14.08
CA ALA A 187 22.95 -1.66 -14.03
C ALA A 187 22.29 -1.64 -15.42
N ARG A 188 20.96 -1.66 -15.44
CA ARG A 188 20.17 -1.55 -16.67
C ARG A 188 20.22 -0.14 -17.28
N THR A 189 20.45 0.88 -16.47
CA THR A 189 20.52 2.30 -16.88
C THR A 189 21.73 2.99 -16.25
N ARG A 190 22.17 4.11 -16.83
CA ARG A 190 23.24 4.93 -16.23
C ARG A 190 22.84 5.48 -14.86
N THR A 191 21.59 5.92 -14.72
CA THR A 191 21.07 6.46 -13.45
C THR A 191 21.10 5.42 -12.34
N ALA A 192 20.62 4.20 -12.60
CA ALA A 192 20.68 3.12 -11.62
C ALA A 192 22.13 2.69 -11.30
N LEU A 193 23.06 2.79 -12.25
CA LEU A 193 24.48 2.53 -11.98
C LEU A 193 25.07 3.57 -11.01
N THR A 194 24.79 4.86 -11.24
CA THR A 194 25.21 5.94 -10.35
C THR A 194 24.57 5.80 -8.97
N GLN A 195 23.27 5.51 -8.88
CA GLN A 195 22.61 5.26 -7.60
C GLN A 195 23.22 4.07 -6.85
N ARG A 196 23.51 2.97 -7.57
CA ARG A 196 24.13 1.78 -6.97
C ARG A 196 25.53 2.06 -6.42
N ALA A 197 26.30 2.92 -7.07
CA ALA A 197 27.58 3.38 -6.56
C ALA A 197 27.42 4.24 -5.30
N ALA A 198 26.43 5.14 -5.28
CA ALA A 198 26.10 5.96 -4.12
C ALA A 198 25.63 5.12 -2.92
N ASP A 199 24.75 4.14 -3.14
CA ASP A 199 24.27 3.24 -2.10
C ASP A 199 25.40 2.40 -1.51
N LEU A 200 26.33 1.93 -2.34
CA LEU A 200 27.52 1.22 -1.88
C LEU A 200 28.45 2.14 -1.08
N LEU A 201 28.68 3.37 -1.54
CA LEU A 201 29.49 4.35 -0.81
C LEU A 201 28.90 4.63 0.58
N ALA A 202 27.60 4.92 0.65
CA ALA A 202 26.89 5.17 1.91
C ALA A 202 26.96 3.96 2.86
N TYR A 203 26.80 2.74 2.33
CA TYR A 203 26.95 1.51 3.11
C TYR A 203 28.33 1.40 3.75
N LEU A 204 29.39 1.66 2.99
CA LEU A 204 30.78 1.59 3.49
C LEU A 204 31.14 2.73 4.44
N GLU A 205 30.40 3.83 4.43
CA GLU A 205 30.55 4.91 5.41
C GLU A 205 29.89 4.55 6.75
N THR A 206 28.80 3.78 6.71
CA THR A 206 28.10 3.32 7.93
C THR A 206 28.78 2.12 8.61
N ASP A 207 29.36 1.20 7.85
CA ASP A 207 29.97 -0.03 8.36
C ASP A 207 31.44 -0.15 7.95
N ASN A 208 32.33 0.07 8.91
CA ASN A 208 33.78 -0.05 8.70
C ASN A 208 34.31 -1.48 8.94
N SER A 209 33.45 -2.45 9.24
CA SER A 209 33.83 -3.86 9.44
C SER A 209 33.86 -4.69 8.14
N VAL A 210 33.51 -4.06 7.01
CA VAL A 210 33.45 -4.71 5.71
C VAL A 210 34.86 -5.05 5.21
N GLU A 211 35.05 -6.32 4.87
CA GLU A 211 36.30 -6.80 4.28
C GLU A 211 36.37 -6.52 2.78
N PRO A 212 37.45 -5.88 2.29
CA PRO A 212 37.61 -5.59 0.87
C PRO A 212 37.58 -6.84 -0.03
N LEU A 213 38.15 -7.95 0.43
CA LEU A 213 38.17 -9.22 -0.31
C LEU A 213 36.77 -9.79 -0.52
N ASP A 214 35.99 -9.91 0.56
CA ASP A 214 34.61 -10.44 0.52
C ASP A 214 33.69 -9.50 -0.27
N LEU A 215 33.90 -8.19 -0.18
CA LEU A 215 33.20 -7.20 -0.98
C LEU A 215 33.49 -7.37 -2.47
N SER A 216 34.77 -7.41 -2.85
CA SER A 216 35.19 -7.59 -4.26
C SER A 216 34.60 -8.89 -4.82
N TYR A 217 34.73 -9.99 -4.09
CA TYR A 217 34.17 -11.28 -4.46
C TYR A 217 32.65 -11.22 -4.64
N THR A 218 31.94 -10.62 -3.69
CA THR A 218 30.48 -10.48 -3.76
C THR A 218 30.04 -9.66 -4.97
N LEU A 219 30.79 -8.61 -5.34
CA LEU A 219 30.49 -7.78 -6.50
C LEU A 219 30.77 -8.50 -7.82
N THR A 220 31.83 -9.30 -7.91
CA THR A 220 32.23 -9.99 -9.13
C THR A 220 31.43 -11.25 -9.41
N VAL A 221 31.14 -12.09 -8.41
CA VAL A 221 30.44 -13.38 -8.59
C VAL A 221 28.99 -13.36 -8.12
N GLY A 222 28.62 -12.42 -7.24
CA GLY A 222 27.32 -12.41 -6.56
C GLY A 222 26.29 -11.49 -7.21
N ARG A 223 26.56 -10.92 -8.39
CA ARG A 223 25.70 -9.91 -9.04
C ARG A 223 25.61 -10.17 -10.54
N GLU A 224 24.40 -10.02 -11.10
CA GLU A 224 24.19 -10.09 -12.54
C GLU A 224 24.96 -8.98 -13.27
N SER A 225 25.59 -9.31 -14.39
CA SER A 225 26.30 -8.35 -15.24
C SER A 225 25.36 -7.72 -16.28
N MET A 226 24.97 -6.46 -16.05
CA MET A 226 24.01 -5.72 -16.87
C MET A 226 24.70 -4.81 -17.93
N LYS A 227 23.92 -3.99 -18.64
CA LYS A 227 24.38 -3.22 -19.82
C LYS A 227 25.31 -2.05 -19.50
N HIS A 228 25.00 -1.27 -18.47
CA HIS A 228 25.88 -0.19 -18.03
C HIS A 228 26.85 -0.77 -17.02
N ARG A 229 28.15 -0.75 -17.32
CA ARG A 229 29.19 -1.36 -16.50
C ARG A 229 30.22 -0.32 -16.11
N MET A 230 30.61 -0.32 -14.85
CA MET A 230 31.75 0.44 -14.33
C MET A 230 32.64 -0.51 -13.53
N GLY A 231 33.95 -0.34 -13.64
CA GLY A 231 34.88 -1.07 -12.80
C GLY A 231 36.23 -0.38 -12.69
N PHE A 232 36.92 -0.70 -11.60
CA PHE A 232 38.26 -0.19 -11.27
C PHE A 232 38.97 -1.17 -10.32
N ALA A 233 40.29 -1.03 -10.21
CA ALA A 233 41.08 -1.76 -9.23
C ALA A 233 41.20 -0.93 -7.94
N ALA A 234 41.04 -1.57 -6.79
CA ALA A 234 41.21 -0.92 -5.49
C ALA A 234 42.11 -1.75 -4.57
N ASP A 235 43.12 -1.10 -3.99
CA ASP A 235 44.07 -1.69 -3.03
C ASP A 235 43.67 -1.47 -1.56
N SER A 236 42.65 -0.65 -1.31
CA SER A 236 42.22 -0.30 0.03
C SER A 236 40.77 0.15 0.04
N LEU A 237 40.14 0.10 1.22
CA LEU A 237 38.80 0.64 1.40
C LEU A 237 38.75 2.15 1.13
N ALA A 238 39.86 2.87 1.41
CA ALA A 238 39.97 4.30 1.15
C ALA A 238 40.00 4.60 -0.35
N SER A 239 40.82 3.89 -1.13
CA SER A 239 40.86 4.08 -2.59
C SER A 239 39.53 3.70 -3.23
N LEU A 240 38.88 2.64 -2.76
CA LEU A 240 37.53 2.26 -3.17
C LEU A 240 36.52 3.40 -2.94
N LYS A 241 36.43 3.94 -1.72
CA LYS A 241 35.51 5.03 -1.37
C LYS A 241 35.75 6.27 -2.25
N THR A 242 37.01 6.62 -2.48
CA THR A 242 37.38 7.75 -3.37
C THR A 242 36.88 7.53 -4.80
N GLN A 243 37.13 6.35 -5.40
CA GLN A 243 36.69 6.08 -6.77
C GLN A 243 35.16 6.06 -6.90
N LEU A 244 34.44 5.53 -5.91
CA LEU A 244 32.98 5.61 -5.86
C LEU A 244 32.49 7.06 -5.78
N SER A 245 33.10 7.88 -4.91
CA SER A 245 32.75 9.29 -4.75
C SER A 245 32.96 10.07 -6.05
N ASN A 246 34.10 9.88 -6.72
CA ASN A 246 34.39 10.54 -8.00
C ASN A 246 33.36 10.13 -9.05
N PHE A 247 33.03 8.84 -9.14
CA PHE A 247 32.03 8.35 -10.08
C PHE A 247 30.63 8.92 -9.82
N VAL A 248 30.22 9.03 -8.56
CA VAL A 248 28.93 9.61 -8.15
C VAL A 248 28.87 11.10 -8.47
N SER A 249 29.95 11.83 -8.22
CA SER A 249 30.07 13.27 -8.49
C SER A 249 30.29 13.61 -9.97
N GLY A 250 30.57 12.60 -10.81
CA GLY A 250 30.89 12.80 -12.23
C GLY A 250 32.29 13.37 -12.47
N GLU A 251 33.16 13.28 -11.47
CA GLU A 251 34.57 13.68 -11.54
C GLU A 251 35.42 12.59 -12.21
N ALA A 252 36.58 12.99 -12.75
CA ALA A 252 37.53 12.05 -13.31
C ALA A 252 38.07 11.10 -12.22
N GLY A 253 38.31 9.85 -12.59
CA GLY A 253 38.90 8.84 -11.72
C GLY A 253 39.49 7.71 -12.55
N ASP A 254 40.07 6.73 -11.87
CA ASP A 254 40.74 5.57 -12.49
C ASP A 254 39.74 4.43 -12.75
N TRP A 255 38.51 4.81 -13.12
CA TRP A 255 37.42 3.89 -13.40
C TRP A 255 37.16 3.80 -14.89
N HIS A 256 36.87 2.59 -15.34
CA HIS A 256 36.41 2.29 -16.69
C HIS A 256 34.89 2.30 -16.71
N TYR A 257 34.28 2.83 -17.77
CA TYR A 257 32.84 2.78 -17.97
C TYR A 257 32.48 2.52 -19.43
N SER A 258 31.48 1.68 -19.65
CA SER A 258 30.87 1.48 -20.97
C SER A 258 29.40 1.10 -20.86
N LYS A 259 28.70 1.29 -21.98
CA LYS A 259 27.36 0.73 -22.23
C LYS A 259 27.51 -0.40 -23.25
N VAL A 260 27.41 -1.62 -22.76
CA VAL A 260 27.49 -2.83 -23.60
C VAL A 260 26.31 -2.88 -24.57
N GLY A 261 26.59 -3.06 -25.86
CA GLY A 261 25.62 -3.20 -26.93
C GLY A 261 24.88 -4.55 -26.94
N ALA A 262 23.97 -4.75 -27.89
CA ALA A 262 23.35 -6.06 -28.10
C ALA A 262 24.32 -6.95 -28.91
N THR A 263 24.65 -8.12 -28.34
CA THR A 263 25.35 -9.27 -28.93
C THR A 263 26.77 -9.07 -29.45
N THR A 264 27.70 -9.69 -28.74
CA THR A 264 28.75 -10.54 -29.34
C THR A 264 28.62 -11.90 -28.64
N GLU A 265 28.93 -13.01 -29.32
CA GLU A 265 28.96 -14.34 -28.71
C GLU A 265 29.75 -14.30 -27.39
N GLN A 266 29.17 -14.87 -26.33
CA GLN A 266 29.77 -14.91 -24.99
C GLN A 266 30.94 -15.90 -24.98
N ILE A 267 32.04 -15.53 -25.64
CA ILE A 267 33.29 -16.27 -25.57
C ILE A 267 34.01 -15.79 -24.32
N GLU A 268 34.39 -16.73 -23.47
CA GLU A 268 35.22 -16.45 -22.31
C GLU A 268 36.60 -15.99 -22.79
N VAL A 269 37.00 -14.78 -22.40
CA VAL A 269 38.28 -14.20 -22.83
C VAL A 269 39.26 -14.22 -21.67
N THR A 270 40.40 -14.87 -21.87
CA THR A 270 41.49 -14.87 -20.89
C THR A 270 42.27 -13.56 -21.00
N HIS A 271 42.27 -12.78 -19.92
CA HIS A 271 43.06 -11.55 -19.79
C HIS A 271 44.11 -11.75 -18.70
N GLU A 272 45.37 -11.39 -18.98
CA GLU A 272 46.50 -11.67 -18.08
C GLU A 272 46.60 -10.72 -16.89
N THR A 273 46.18 -9.45 -17.04
CA THR A 273 46.27 -8.43 -15.99
C THR A 273 44.90 -8.12 -15.39
N LEU A 274 44.90 -7.67 -14.13
CA LEU A 274 43.67 -7.26 -13.45
C LEU A 274 42.95 -6.12 -14.20
N ASP A 275 43.69 -5.11 -14.64
CA ASP A 275 43.13 -3.98 -15.40
C ASP A 275 42.51 -4.45 -16.72
N ALA A 276 43.19 -5.31 -17.49
CA ALA A 276 42.64 -5.87 -18.72
C ALA A 276 41.36 -6.68 -18.48
N ARG A 277 41.30 -7.47 -17.39
CA ARG A 277 40.07 -8.19 -17.00
C ARG A 277 38.92 -7.24 -16.69
N ILE A 278 39.18 -6.16 -15.95
CA ILE A 278 38.18 -5.15 -15.61
C ILE A 278 37.70 -4.44 -16.89
N THR A 279 38.63 -3.98 -17.73
CA THR A 279 38.31 -3.29 -19.00
C THR A 279 37.52 -4.21 -19.94
N GLY A 280 37.95 -5.47 -20.12
CA GLY A 280 37.23 -6.46 -20.91
C GLY A 280 35.82 -6.70 -20.39
N TRP A 281 35.65 -6.90 -19.07
CA TRP A 281 34.33 -7.03 -18.47
C TRP A 281 33.46 -5.78 -18.67
N VAL A 282 34.03 -4.57 -18.53
CA VAL A 282 33.31 -3.32 -18.78
C VAL A 282 32.84 -3.23 -20.24
N GLN A 283 33.65 -3.72 -21.18
CA GLN A 283 33.33 -3.74 -22.61
C GLN A 283 32.32 -4.82 -23.02
N GLY A 284 32.17 -5.86 -22.20
CA GLY A 284 31.13 -6.89 -22.39
C GLY A 284 31.62 -8.33 -22.27
N ASP A 285 32.93 -8.54 -22.15
CA ASP A 285 33.52 -9.88 -22.06
C ASP A 285 32.97 -10.65 -20.86
N VAL A 286 32.93 -11.97 -21.01
CA VAL A 286 32.67 -12.90 -19.91
C VAL A 286 34.00 -13.25 -19.27
N ILE A 287 34.14 -12.87 -17.99
CA ILE A 287 35.34 -13.11 -17.20
C ILE A 287 34.99 -14.12 -16.11
N ASP A 288 35.72 -15.24 -16.04
CA ASP A 288 35.68 -16.09 -14.86
C ASP A 288 36.48 -15.43 -13.73
N TRP A 289 35.76 -14.76 -12.83
CA TRP A 289 36.33 -14.11 -11.67
C TRP A 289 36.84 -15.10 -10.61
N GLN A 290 36.44 -16.37 -10.63
CA GLN A 290 36.85 -17.35 -9.60
C GLN A 290 38.37 -17.57 -9.61
N THR A 291 38.99 -17.50 -10.79
CA THR A 291 40.46 -17.55 -10.94
C THR A 291 41.20 -16.40 -10.26
N SER A 292 40.55 -15.27 -9.97
CA SER A 292 41.15 -14.17 -9.18
C SER A 292 41.30 -14.51 -7.69
N TYR A 293 40.64 -15.56 -7.23
CA TYR A 293 40.52 -15.88 -5.80
C TYR A 293 40.93 -17.32 -5.49
N SER A 294 41.60 -18.03 -6.40
CA SER A 294 41.84 -19.48 -6.30
C SER A 294 42.62 -19.95 -5.07
N ASP A 295 43.40 -19.05 -4.45
CA ASP A 295 44.14 -19.29 -3.19
C ASP A 295 43.53 -18.56 -1.98
N LEU A 296 42.43 -17.83 -2.21
CA LEU A 296 41.73 -17.05 -1.21
C LEU A 296 40.42 -17.78 -0.85
N CYS A 297 39.98 -17.66 0.41
CA CYS A 297 38.71 -18.22 0.87
C CYS A 297 37.67 -17.10 1.08
N PRO A 298 37.31 -16.29 0.06
CA PRO A 298 36.38 -15.18 0.23
C PRO A 298 34.98 -15.69 0.54
N GLN A 299 34.24 -14.90 1.31
CA GLN A 299 32.84 -15.16 1.64
C GLN A 299 31.93 -14.17 0.93
N ARG A 300 30.71 -14.60 0.61
CA ARG A 300 29.67 -13.67 0.15
C ARG A 300 29.09 -12.93 1.34
N ILE A 301 29.05 -11.61 1.24
CA ILE A 301 28.48 -10.74 2.26
C ILE A 301 27.21 -10.06 1.75
N SER A 302 26.40 -9.57 2.68
CA SER A 302 25.28 -8.69 2.33
C SER A 302 25.84 -7.35 1.87
N LEU A 303 25.40 -6.88 0.71
CA LEU A 303 25.69 -5.53 0.21
C LEU A 303 24.37 -4.93 -0.29
N PRO A 304 24.28 -3.60 -0.46
CA PRO A 304 23.06 -2.94 -0.94
C PRO A 304 22.43 -3.64 -2.14
N ALA A 305 21.10 -3.72 -2.10
CA ALA A 305 20.29 -4.30 -3.16
C ALA A 305 20.34 -3.45 -4.44
N TYR A 306 19.79 -3.98 -5.53
CA TYR A 306 19.71 -3.25 -6.78
C TYR A 306 18.70 -2.08 -6.67
N PRO A 307 19.07 -0.84 -7.06
CA PRO A 307 18.14 0.29 -7.03
C PRO A 307 17.19 0.21 -8.23
N PHE A 308 16.02 -0.39 -8.03
CA PHE A 308 14.98 -0.46 -9.06
C PHE A 308 14.44 0.94 -9.39
N GLU A 309 14.32 1.26 -10.68
CA GLU A 309 13.67 2.49 -11.12
C GLU A 309 12.15 2.32 -10.98
N HIS A 310 11.55 3.08 -10.06
CA HIS A 310 10.12 3.00 -9.80
C HIS A 310 9.35 3.75 -10.89
N LYS A 311 8.64 3.00 -11.73
CA LYS A 311 7.65 3.54 -12.66
C LYS A 311 6.28 3.07 -12.21
N PRO A 312 5.28 3.96 -12.09
CA PRO A 312 3.94 3.55 -11.73
C PRO A 312 3.37 2.71 -12.87
N TYR A 313 3.08 1.46 -12.57
CA TYR A 313 2.29 0.59 -13.42
C TYR A 313 1.02 0.24 -12.66
N TRP A 314 -0.07 0.87 -13.04
CA TRP A 314 -1.39 0.60 -12.51
C TRP A 314 -2.32 0.35 -13.70
N LEU A 315 -3.28 -0.56 -13.54
CA LEU A 315 -4.43 -0.54 -14.45
C LEU A 315 -5.05 0.84 -14.28
N ALA A 316 -5.31 1.55 -15.37
CA ALA A 316 -6.09 2.76 -15.28
C ALA A 316 -7.34 2.41 -14.47
N ALA A 317 -7.55 3.08 -13.34
CA ALA A 317 -8.88 3.09 -12.77
C ALA A 317 -9.76 3.53 -13.94
N GLU A 318 -10.76 2.73 -14.29
CA GLU A 318 -11.84 3.29 -15.08
C GLU A 318 -12.26 4.51 -14.27
N ASP A 319 -11.97 5.72 -14.77
CA ASP A 319 -12.71 6.89 -14.35
C ASP A 319 -14.15 6.41 -14.41
N GLU A 320 -14.84 6.35 -13.25
CA GLU A 320 -16.27 6.06 -13.21
C GLU A 320 -16.86 6.98 -14.26
N ALA A 321 -17.21 6.42 -15.43
CA ALA A 321 -17.62 7.21 -16.56
C ALA A 321 -18.88 7.92 -16.11
N GLN A 322 -18.77 9.21 -15.77
CA GLN A 322 -19.92 10.01 -15.41
C GLN A 322 -20.89 9.84 -16.57
N PRO A 323 -22.12 9.35 -16.34
CA PRO A 323 -23.07 9.18 -17.41
C PRO A 323 -23.19 10.53 -18.13
N SER A 324 -23.04 10.52 -19.46
CA SER A 324 -23.06 11.75 -20.26
C SER A 324 -24.42 12.43 -20.13
N HIS A 325 -24.56 13.33 -19.16
CA HIS A 325 -25.77 14.12 -18.95
C HIS A 325 -25.94 15.13 -20.09
N LEU A 326 -27.18 15.37 -20.52
CA LEU A 326 -27.47 16.45 -21.49
C LEU A 326 -27.13 17.83 -20.92
N HIS A 327 -27.31 18.00 -19.61
CA HIS A 327 -27.00 19.18 -18.82
C HIS A 327 -26.85 18.77 -17.35
N PRO A 328 -26.06 19.47 -16.50
CA PRO A 328 -25.93 19.12 -15.07
C PRO A 328 -27.26 19.02 -14.31
N LEU A 329 -28.28 19.75 -14.76
CA LEU A 329 -29.64 19.72 -14.20
C LEU A 329 -30.65 18.91 -15.04
N LEU A 330 -30.30 18.44 -16.25
CA LEU A 330 -31.15 17.62 -17.13
C LEU A 330 -30.35 16.41 -17.62
N HIS A 331 -30.59 15.24 -17.04
CA HIS A 331 -29.72 14.09 -17.31
C HIS A 331 -30.07 13.37 -18.61
N ARG A 332 -31.36 13.21 -18.90
CA ARG A 332 -31.85 12.53 -20.12
C ARG A 332 -33.17 13.11 -20.61
N SER A 333 -33.41 12.99 -21.91
CA SER A 333 -34.72 13.23 -22.53
C SER A 333 -35.51 11.93 -22.58
N MET A 334 -36.82 12.01 -22.40
CA MET A 334 -37.73 10.88 -22.40
C MET A 334 -38.80 11.02 -23.50
N PRO A 335 -39.19 9.91 -24.15
CA PRO A 335 -40.30 9.94 -25.09
C PRO A 335 -41.61 10.22 -24.34
N ALA A 336 -42.34 11.25 -24.78
CA ALA A 336 -43.66 11.60 -24.28
C ALA A 336 -44.56 12.05 -25.44
N LEU A 337 -45.87 11.80 -25.34
CA LEU A 337 -46.84 12.15 -26.38
C LEU A 337 -47.39 13.56 -26.12
N GLY A 338 -47.05 14.53 -26.97
CA GLY A 338 -47.60 15.90 -26.91
C GLY A 338 -46.93 16.82 -25.89
N GLU A 339 -45.82 16.41 -25.27
CA GLU A 339 -44.95 17.23 -24.43
C GLU A 339 -43.49 16.80 -24.58
N GLN A 340 -42.55 17.69 -24.25
CA GLN A 340 -41.13 17.35 -24.11
C GLN A 340 -40.88 17.02 -22.64
N LEU A 341 -40.24 15.89 -22.38
CA LEU A 341 -40.01 15.39 -21.03
C LEU A 341 -38.52 15.16 -20.80
N PHE A 342 -38.01 15.67 -19.68
CA PHE A 342 -36.65 15.46 -19.21
C PHE A 342 -36.68 14.87 -17.81
N ALA A 343 -35.71 14.00 -17.51
CA ALA A 343 -35.55 13.38 -16.20
C ALA A 343 -34.15 13.57 -15.65
N SER A 344 -34.07 13.82 -14.34
CA SER A 344 -32.82 13.99 -13.60
C SER A 344 -32.84 13.20 -12.30
N ASP A 345 -31.82 12.37 -12.09
CA ASP A 345 -31.60 11.58 -10.89
C ASP A 345 -30.49 12.23 -10.07
N PHE A 346 -30.88 12.96 -9.02
CA PHE A 346 -29.92 13.63 -8.16
C PHE A 346 -29.49 12.71 -7.01
N THR A 347 -28.20 12.63 -6.77
CA THR A 347 -27.58 11.84 -5.70
C THR A 347 -27.57 12.59 -4.36
N GLY A 348 -27.65 13.92 -4.40
CA GLY A 348 -27.46 14.80 -3.25
C GLY A 348 -26.02 15.26 -3.05
N ASN A 349 -25.07 14.70 -3.81
CA ASN A 349 -23.65 15.05 -3.75
C ASN A 349 -23.24 16.15 -4.74
N GLU A 350 -24.15 16.57 -5.62
CA GLU A 350 -23.96 17.68 -6.56
C GLU A 350 -23.68 18.97 -5.80
N SER A 351 -22.78 19.82 -6.31
CA SER A 351 -22.35 21.04 -5.61
C SER A 351 -23.52 21.92 -5.16
N PHE A 352 -24.47 22.19 -6.06
CA PHE A 352 -25.65 23.01 -5.78
C PHE A 352 -26.63 22.39 -4.76
N LEU A 353 -26.55 21.08 -4.48
CA LEU A 353 -27.34 20.41 -3.45
C LEU A 353 -26.59 20.30 -2.12
N ARG A 354 -25.27 20.08 -2.15
CA ARG A 354 -24.43 20.12 -0.95
C ARG A 354 -24.42 21.49 -0.32
N ASP A 355 -24.38 22.53 -1.15
CA ASP A 355 -24.26 23.93 -0.71
C ASP A 355 -25.63 24.53 -0.34
N HIS A 356 -26.75 23.90 -0.75
CA HIS A 356 -28.10 24.34 -0.44
C HIS A 356 -28.85 23.33 0.44
N GLN A 357 -28.61 23.45 1.75
CA GLN A 357 -29.27 22.65 2.78
C GLN A 357 -30.25 23.49 3.60
N VAL A 358 -31.49 23.01 3.72
CA VAL A 358 -32.52 23.63 4.56
C VAL A 358 -32.95 22.60 5.60
N GLN A 359 -32.81 22.94 6.89
CA GLN A 359 -33.07 22.02 8.01
C GLN A 359 -32.31 20.68 7.90
N GLY A 360 -31.06 20.72 7.39
CA GLY A 360 -30.20 19.54 7.22
C GLY A 360 -30.59 18.62 6.05
N GLN A 361 -31.54 19.03 5.21
CA GLN A 361 -31.93 18.29 4.01
C GLN A 361 -31.42 19.00 2.75
N ALA A 362 -30.83 18.23 1.83
CA ALA A 362 -30.45 18.73 0.51
C ALA A 362 -31.72 19.10 -0.27
N MET A 363 -31.81 20.35 -0.69
CA MET A 363 -32.99 20.92 -1.32
C MET A 363 -32.62 21.55 -2.66
N LEU A 364 -33.31 21.19 -3.74
CA LEU A 364 -33.04 21.78 -5.05
C LEU A 364 -33.36 23.29 -5.00
N PRO A 365 -32.39 24.18 -5.27
CA PRO A 365 -32.67 25.62 -5.31
C PRO A 365 -33.74 25.96 -6.34
N GLY A 366 -34.68 26.86 -6.01
CA GLY A 366 -35.76 27.25 -6.95
C GLY A 366 -35.24 27.86 -8.26
N VAL A 367 -34.07 28.50 -8.22
CA VAL A 367 -33.38 29.03 -9.40
C VAL A 367 -32.91 27.94 -10.37
N CYS A 368 -32.63 26.72 -9.86
CA CYS A 368 -32.29 25.58 -10.72
C CYS A 368 -33.48 25.20 -11.61
N THR A 369 -34.73 25.38 -11.16
CA THR A 369 -35.90 25.16 -12.01
C THR A 369 -35.91 26.10 -13.22
N LEU A 370 -35.49 27.35 -13.04
CA LEU A 370 -35.43 28.33 -14.14
C LEU A 370 -34.38 27.92 -15.17
N GLU A 371 -33.19 27.49 -14.70
CA GLU A 371 -32.13 26.99 -15.57
C GLU A 371 -32.54 25.69 -16.27
N MET A 372 -33.24 24.78 -15.58
CA MET A 372 -33.79 23.57 -16.19
C MET A 372 -34.73 23.90 -17.34
N VAL A 373 -35.59 24.92 -17.21
CA VAL A 373 -36.48 25.35 -18.30
C VAL A 373 -35.66 25.96 -19.45
N HIS A 374 -34.70 26.82 -19.14
CA HIS A 374 -33.81 27.42 -20.13
C HIS A 374 -33.06 26.35 -20.95
N ALA A 375 -32.33 25.46 -20.26
CA ALA A 375 -31.59 24.37 -20.88
C ALA A 375 -32.51 23.43 -21.69
N ALA A 376 -33.71 23.13 -21.19
CA ALA A 376 -34.67 22.29 -21.90
C ALA A 376 -35.17 22.95 -23.19
N MET A 377 -35.42 24.27 -23.19
CA MET A 377 -35.82 25.00 -24.39
C MET A 377 -34.71 25.10 -25.43
N THR A 378 -33.45 25.27 -25.00
CA THR A 378 -32.28 25.24 -25.90
C THR A 378 -32.07 23.84 -26.49
N LEU A 379 -32.05 22.79 -25.66
CA LEU A 379 -31.88 21.40 -26.10
C LEU A 379 -32.99 20.93 -27.04
N SER A 380 -34.17 21.50 -26.90
CA SER A 380 -35.34 21.21 -27.72
C SER A 380 -35.40 22.04 -29.01
N GLY A 381 -34.42 22.90 -29.26
CA GLY A 381 -34.35 23.79 -30.43
C GLY A 381 -35.41 24.90 -30.43
N GLN A 382 -36.05 25.17 -29.28
CA GLN A 382 -37.08 26.21 -29.14
C GLN A 382 -36.47 27.58 -28.83
N LEU A 383 -35.23 27.64 -28.34
CA LEU A 383 -34.51 28.87 -28.03
C LEU A 383 -33.15 28.88 -28.76
N THR A 384 -32.88 29.94 -29.52
CA THR A 384 -31.58 30.18 -30.17
C THR A 384 -30.79 31.29 -29.49
N ASP A 385 -29.48 31.37 -29.75
CA ASP A 385 -28.57 32.36 -29.14
C ASP A 385 -28.96 33.83 -29.40
N SER A 386 -29.75 34.10 -30.44
CA SER A 386 -30.24 35.44 -30.78
C SER A 386 -31.57 35.82 -30.12
N GLN A 387 -32.17 34.92 -29.34
CA GLN A 387 -33.47 35.10 -28.71
C GLN A 387 -33.34 35.22 -27.18
N SER A 388 -34.33 35.81 -26.53
CA SER A 388 -34.40 35.92 -25.07
C SER A 388 -35.58 35.12 -24.52
N LEU A 389 -35.35 34.39 -23.43
CA LEU A 389 -36.39 33.63 -22.75
C LEU A 389 -37.06 34.49 -21.68
N ARG A 390 -38.37 34.69 -21.81
CA ARG A 390 -39.20 35.31 -20.77
C ARG A 390 -39.91 34.22 -19.98
N LEU A 391 -39.59 34.12 -18.70
CA LEU A 391 -40.32 33.29 -17.74
C LEU A 391 -41.36 34.14 -17.02
N SER A 392 -42.61 33.67 -16.97
CA SER A 392 -43.71 34.38 -16.33
C SER A 392 -44.60 33.42 -15.54
N GLN A 393 -45.31 33.97 -14.56
CA GLN A 393 -46.23 33.20 -13.70
C GLN A 393 -45.55 31.99 -13.00
N VAL A 394 -44.26 32.11 -12.69
CA VAL A 394 -43.52 31.06 -12.02
C VAL A 394 -44.01 30.91 -10.59
N SER A 395 -44.46 29.71 -10.24
CA SER A 395 -44.95 29.34 -8.92
C SER A 395 -44.15 28.16 -8.39
N TRP A 396 -43.50 28.33 -7.24
CA TRP A 396 -42.91 27.22 -6.47
C TRP A 396 -43.92 26.78 -5.42
N LEU A 397 -44.55 25.64 -5.64
CA LEU A 397 -45.66 25.15 -4.82
C LEU A 397 -45.15 24.42 -3.56
N ARG A 398 -44.03 23.72 -3.67
CA ARG A 398 -43.40 22.98 -2.57
C ARG A 398 -41.90 22.72 -2.87
N PRO A 399 -41.04 22.54 -1.86
CA PRO A 399 -39.62 22.29 -2.08
C PRO A 399 -39.36 20.88 -2.61
N VAL A 400 -38.36 20.74 -3.48
CA VAL A 400 -37.84 19.43 -3.94
C VAL A 400 -36.71 19.01 -3.01
N THR A 401 -36.95 18.03 -2.15
CA THR A 401 -35.92 17.44 -1.28
C THR A 401 -35.32 16.18 -1.93
N ILE A 402 -34.00 16.05 -1.82
CA ILE A 402 -33.23 14.93 -2.38
C ILE A 402 -32.68 14.08 -1.24
N ASN A 403 -32.92 12.77 -1.30
CA ASN A 403 -32.40 11.77 -0.36
C ASN A 403 -32.15 10.44 -1.10
N ALA A 404 -31.55 9.46 -0.40
CA ALA A 404 -31.19 8.16 -0.98
C ALA A 404 -32.39 7.34 -1.53
N GLN A 405 -33.62 7.71 -1.19
CA GLN A 405 -34.86 7.06 -1.67
C GLN A 405 -35.61 7.94 -2.69
N SER A 406 -35.02 9.06 -3.10
CA SER A 406 -35.68 9.98 -4.02
C SER A 406 -35.59 9.45 -5.44
N GLY A 407 -36.73 9.08 -6.01
CA GLY A 407 -36.87 8.87 -7.46
C GLY A 407 -36.65 10.16 -8.27
N PRO A 408 -36.59 10.04 -9.62
CA PRO A 408 -36.25 11.12 -10.53
C PRO A 408 -37.13 12.36 -10.39
N VAL A 409 -36.53 13.51 -10.72
CA VAL A 409 -37.23 14.78 -10.94
C VAL A 409 -37.49 14.93 -12.43
N TYR A 410 -38.74 15.23 -12.77
CA TYR A 410 -39.18 15.39 -14.14
C TYR A 410 -39.47 16.86 -14.45
N LEU A 411 -39.03 17.32 -15.62
CA LEU A 411 -39.46 18.58 -16.22
C LEU A 411 -40.23 18.28 -17.49
N SER A 412 -41.50 18.68 -17.54
CA SER A 412 -42.31 18.63 -18.77
C SER A 412 -42.48 20.03 -19.36
N LEU A 413 -42.31 20.16 -20.67
CA LEU A 413 -42.64 21.35 -21.45
C LEU A 413 -43.78 21.03 -22.42
N LYS A 414 -44.86 21.81 -22.36
CA LYS A 414 -46.03 21.62 -23.23
C LYS A 414 -46.32 22.89 -24.01
N GLN A 415 -46.33 22.77 -25.34
CA GLN A 415 -46.69 23.87 -26.22
C GLN A 415 -48.20 24.13 -26.13
N THR A 416 -48.57 25.37 -25.84
CA THR A 416 -49.97 25.85 -25.87
C THR A 416 -49.97 27.20 -26.61
N ASP A 417 -50.45 27.21 -27.85
CA ASP A 417 -50.38 28.36 -28.76
C ASP A 417 -48.93 28.88 -28.91
N ASP A 418 -48.68 30.18 -28.65
CA ASP A 418 -47.36 30.82 -28.71
C ASP A 418 -46.54 30.71 -27.41
N ARG A 419 -47.01 29.93 -26.43
CA ARG A 419 -46.37 29.80 -25.10
C ARG A 419 -46.06 28.36 -24.76
N VAL A 420 -44.99 28.17 -24.00
CA VAL A 420 -44.63 26.89 -23.42
C VAL A 420 -45.01 26.91 -21.94
N THR A 421 -45.89 26.01 -21.52
CA THR A 421 -46.10 25.76 -20.09
C THR A 421 -45.08 24.75 -19.61
N PHE A 422 -44.51 24.98 -18.43
CA PHE A 422 -43.58 24.05 -17.81
C PHE A 422 -44.08 23.60 -16.44
N GLU A 423 -43.78 22.35 -16.11
CA GLU A 423 -44.02 21.79 -14.78
C GLU A 423 -42.82 20.94 -14.36
N LEU A 424 -42.35 21.18 -13.15
CA LEU A 424 -41.39 20.36 -12.44
C LEU A 424 -42.15 19.45 -11.47
N TRP A 425 -42.01 18.14 -11.62
CA TRP A 425 -42.81 17.17 -10.87
C TRP A 425 -42.03 15.91 -10.51
N ARG A 426 -42.56 15.14 -9.56
CA ARG A 426 -42.13 13.77 -9.25
C ARG A 426 -43.35 12.86 -9.17
N GLU A 427 -43.14 11.58 -9.41
CA GLU A 427 -44.16 10.57 -9.17
C GLU A 427 -44.22 10.22 -7.67
N ALA A 428 -45.40 10.29 -7.07
CA ALA A 428 -45.64 9.93 -5.68
C ALA A 428 -47.02 9.29 -5.54
N ASN A 429 -47.09 8.08 -4.96
CA ASN A 429 -48.34 7.31 -4.81
C ASN A 429 -49.13 7.14 -6.12
N ASP A 430 -48.44 6.77 -7.20
CA ASP A 430 -49.00 6.63 -8.57
C ASP A 430 -49.67 7.90 -9.12
N ALA A 431 -49.31 9.07 -8.57
CA ALA A 431 -49.82 10.36 -8.97
C ALA A 431 -48.68 11.36 -9.23
N ARG A 432 -48.92 12.29 -10.16
CA ARG A 432 -48.01 13.40 -10.48
C ARG A 432 -48.08 14.45 -9.38
N GLN A 433 -46.98 14.64 -8.65
CA GLN A 433 -46.83 15.68 -7.65
C GLN A 433 -46.03 16.85 -8.22
N VAL A 434 -46.69 18.00 -8.43
CA VAL A 434 -46.07 19.21 -8.99
C VAL A 434 -45.38 20.03 -7.90
N TYR A 435 -44.14 20.43 -8.17
CA TYR A 435 -43.27 21.20 -7.30
C TYR A 435 -43.13 22.65 -7.74
N ALA A 436 -43.01 22.86 -9.05
CA ALA A 436 -43.01 24.18 -9.64
C ALA A 436 -43.70 24.16 -10.99
N SER A 437 -44.29 25.28 -11.38
CA SER A 437 -44.93 25.45 -12.67
C SER A 437 -44.80 26.89 -13.15
N GLY A 438 -44.91 27.12 -14.45
CA GLY A 438 -44.92 28.45 -15.01
C GLY A 438 -45.08 28.46 -16.51
N GLN A 439 -44.86 29.63 -17.09
CA GLN A 439 -44.90 29.86 -18.53
C GLN A 439 -43.55 30.37 -19.02
N ALA A 440 -43.18 29.93 -20.21
CA ALA A 440 -41.99 30.30 -20.93
C ALA A 440 -42.40 30.80 -22.33
N GLU A 441 -41.88 31.96 -22.71
CA GLU A 441 -42.15 32.62 -23.99
C GLU A 441 -40.82 33.07 -24.58
N VAL A 442 -40.62 32.75 -25.87
CA VAL A 442 -39.44 33.17 -26.60
C VAL A 442 -39.72 34.54 -27.19
N THR A 443 -38.87 35.50 -26.87
CA THR A 443 -38.99 36.88 -27.33
C THR A 443 -37.80 37.24 -28.20
N GLU A 444 -38.03 37.98 -29.28
CA GLU A 444 -36.95 38.61 -30.03
C GLU A 444 -36.24 39.63 -29.12
N HIS A 445 -34.94 39.86 -29.35
CA HIS A 445 -34.14 40.82 -28.59
C HIS A 445 -34.73 42.24 -28.67
N SER A 446 -35.62 42.58 -27.74
CA SER A 446 -36.02 43.96 -27.47
C SER A 446 -35.43 44.35 -26.11
N VAL A 447 -34.27 44.98 -26.11
CA VAL A 447 -33.71 45.59 -24.90
C VAL A 447 -34.58 46.80 -24.56
N THR A 448 -35.56 46.62 -23.68
CA THR A 448 -36.09 47.73 -22.88
C THR A 448 -35.53 47.56 -21.47
N THR A 449 -34.40 48.19 -21.22
CA THR A 449 -33.85 48.36 -19.88
C THR A 449 -34.87 49.15 -19.07
N LYS A 450 -35.60 48.48 -18.17
CA LYS A 450 -36.35 49.19 -17.13
C LYS A 450 -35.38 49.52 -16.01
N ASP A 451 -35.21 50.81 -15.76
CA ASP A 451 -34.46 51.32 -14.62
C ASP A 451 -35.09 50.84 -13.32
N ILE A 452 -34.28 50.28 -12.41
CA ILE A 452 -34.71 49.81 -11.08
C ILE A 452 -35.39 50.94 -10.28
N ALA A 453 -35.07 52.20 -10.59
CA ALA A 453 -35.75 53.37 -10.03
C ALA A 453 -37.25 53.42 -10.36
N VAL A 454 -37.72 52.84 -11.47
CA VAL A 454 -39.15 52.85 -11.85
C VAL A 454 -39.99 51.90 -10.98
N LEU A 455 -39.38 50.90 -10.37
CA LEU A 455 -40.03 50.00 -9.41
C LEU A 455 -40.14 50.59 -8.00
N SER A 456 -39.58 51.79 -7.77
CA SER A 456 -39.53 52.45 -6.45
C SER A 456 -40.62 53.51 -6.20
N ASN A 457 -41.62 53.64 -7.08
CA ASN A 457 -42.71 54.59 -6.85
C ASN A 457 -43.64 54.09 -5.70
N PRO A 458 -43.74 54.78 -4.55
CA PRO A 458 -44.37 54.26 -3.33
C PRO A 458 -45.91 54.31 -3.31
N ALA A 459 -46.57 54.57 -4.43
CA ALA A 459 -48.01 54.81 -4.49
C ALA A 459 -48.83 53.50 -4.52
N GLN A 460 -48.63 52.62 -3.53
CA GLN A 460 -49.63 51.74 -2.93
C GLN A 460 -48.96 50.97 -1.78
N SER A 461 -48.63 51.71 -0.72
CA SER A 461 -48.26 51.15 0.56
C SER A 461 -49.38 50.24 1.10
N ARG A 462 -49.06 48.97 1.36
CA ARG A 462 -49.73 48.17 2.39
C ARG A 462 -48.67 47.63 3.35
N PRO A 463 -48.80 47.88 4.66
CA PRO A 463 -47.77 47.54 5.63
C PRO A 463 -47.69 46.03 5.84
N LEU A 464 -46.48 45.49 5.76
CA LEU A 464 -46.13 44.16 6.27
C LEU A 464 -45.97 44.27 7.79
N SER A 465 -47.03 43.93 8.51
CA SER A 465 -46.99 43.73 9.95
C SER A 465 -46.48 42.31 10.28
N TYR A 466 -45.46 42.28 11.13
CA TYR A 466 -45.07 41.20 12.05
C TYR A 466 -44.30 39.98 11.51
N ILE A 467 -42.97 40.10 11.62
CA ILE A 467 -42.10 39.03 12.09
C ILE A 467 -42.07 39.13 13.63
N ASN A 468 -42.52 38.11 14.35
CA ASN A 468 -41.81 37.53 15.50
C ASN A 468 -42.63 36.45 16.21
N ASN A 469 -41.91 35.45 16.69
CA ASN A 469 -42.29 34.34 17.57
C ASN A 469 -43.00 33.14 16.93
N LEU A 470 -42.20 32.11 16.66
CA LEU A 470 -42.48 30.75 17.15
C LEU A 470 -41.20 29.91 17.09
N ALA A 471 -40.28 30.21 18.02
CA ALA A 471 -39.34 29.23 18.54
C ALA A 471 -39.29 29.40 20.06
N GLN A 472 -39.55 28.29 20.76
CA GLN A 472 -39.46 28.04 22.21
C GLN A 472 -40.67 28.39 23.09
N ARG A 473 -41.60 27.43 23.23
CA ARG A 473 -41.70 26.59 24.46
C ARG A 473 -42.66 25.39 24.24
N VAL A 474 -42.17 24.22 24.70
CA VAL A 474 -42.75 22.85 24.77
C VAL A 474 -42.63 22.01 23.51
#